data_AF-A0A926GYY0-F1
#
_entry.id   AF-A0A926GYY0-F1
#
_cell.length_a   1.000
_cell.length_b   1.000
_cell.length_c   1.000
_cell.angle_alpha   90.00
_cell.angle_beta   90.00
_cell.angle_gamma   90.00
#
_symmetry.space_group_name_H-M   'P 1'
#
loop_
_entity.id
_entity.type
_entity.pdbx_description
1 polymer ?
#
loop_
_entity_poly.entity_id
_entity_poly.type
_entity_poly.pdbx_seq_one_letter_code
_entity_poly.pdbx_strand_id
1 'polypeptide(L)'
;MFTATNLRPFTHMAILLAITGVIGLFSGTRMSQRGQWLPEVPTQINAWTGVDVPLESATVDTLGKPQTLGRQYKNPFDETVDAHVISTETFEAYNEPAMCTSGYGFTLTAQLFPEVFGKSNKARAMVLKHESTGIRILMLYWVQYEDGTTSGMGDTPGFDSPGRRLQVGMNTVGSGKQAVIARVYTRIAPSDASGAQARRNLYEVARGLHEGIKKDGKVW
;
A
#
# COMPACT_ATOMS: atom_id res chain seq x y z
N MET A 1 -33.60 45.01 28.96
CA MET A 1 -32.27 45.46 28.48
C MET A 1 -31.40 44.21 28.39
N PHE A 2 -31.42 43.51 27.26
CA PHE A 2 -30.61 42.30 27.04
C PHE A 2 -29.27 42.73 26.45
N THR A 3 -28.22 42.55 27.23
CA THR A 3 -26.83 42.75 26.81
C THR A 3 -26.49 41.76 25.71
N ALA A 4 -26.02 42.27 24.57
CA ALA A 4 -25.56 41.48 23.44
C ALA A 4 -24.31 40.68 23.82
N THR A 5 -24.52 39.50 24.40
CA THR A 5 -23.47 38.54 24.76
C THR A 5 -22.96 37.83 23.50
N ASN A 6 -21.70 38.11 23.16
CA ASN A 6 -20.75 37.19 22.52
C ASN A 6 -21.29 36.26 21.40
N LEU A 7 -21.58 36.82 20.21
CA LEU A 7 -21.72 36.06 18.95
C LEU A 7 -20.38 35.66 18.30
N ARG A 8 -19.26 36.17 18.84
CA ARG A 8 -17.91 35.88 18.35
C ARG A 8 -17.54 34.38 18.31
N PRO A 9 -17.82 33.53 19.33
CA PRO A 9 -17.40 32.13 19.31
C PRO A 9 -18.08 31.30 18.21
N PHE A 10 -19.36 31.58 17.91
CA PHE A 10 -20.08 30.88 16.84
C PHE A 10 -19.55 31.21 15.44
N THR A 11 -19.14 32.46 15.23
CA THR A 11 -18.58 32.90 13.94
C THR A 11 -17.22 32.23 13.67
N HIS A 12 -16.37 32.10 14.70
CA HIS A 12 -15.07 31.41 14.57
C HIS A 12 -15.24 29.91 14.32
N MET A 13 -16.20 29.27 14.98
CA MET A 13 -16.50 27.85 14.77
C MET A 13 -17.04 27.58 13.36
N ALA A 14 -17.94 28.43 12.85
CA ALA A 14 -18.46 28.32 11.49
C ALA A 14 -17.37 28.52 10.42
N ILE A 15 -16.47 29.49 10.62
CA ILE A 15 -15.31 29.70 9.74
C ILE A 15 -14.40 28.47 9.76
N LEU A 16 -14.10 27.91 10.94
CA LEU A 16 -13.25 26.72 11.05
C LEU A 16 -13.87 25.50 10.35
N LEU A 17 -15.18 25.27 10.50
CA LEU A 17 -15.91 24.21 9.81
C LEU A 17 -15.91 24.41 8.28
N ALA A 18 -16.14 25.65 7.82
CA ALA A 18 -16.09 25.98 6.39
C ALA A 18 -14.69 25.75 5.80
N ILE A 19 -13.63 26.21 6.49
CA ILE A 19 -12.24 25.98 6.08
C ILE A 19 -11.93 24.47 6.05
N THR A 20 -12.34 23.72 7.06
CA THR A 20 -12.12 22.27 7.13
C THR A 20 -12.84 21.54 5.99
N GLY A 21 -14.08 21.92 5.68
CA GLY A 21 -14.85 21.36 4.57
C GLY A 21 -14.21 21.64 3.21
N VAL A 22 -13.74 22.87 2.98
CA VAL A 22 -13.05 23.26 1.74
C VAL A 22 -11.72 22.51 1.57
N ILE A 23 -10.92 22.41 2.64
CA ILE A 23 -9.66 21.64 2.63
C ILE A 23 -9.94 20.16 2.35
N GLY A 24 -10.98 19.59 2.95
CA GLY A 24 -11.39 18.20 2.73
C GLY A 24 -11.77 17.94 1.27
N LEU A 25 -12.63 18.77 0.69
CA LEU A 25 -13.06 18.66 -0.71
C LEU A 25 -11.90 18.83 -1.70
N PHE A 26 -11.02 19.81 -1.47
CA PHE A 26 -9.86 20.05 -2.33
C PHE A 26 -8.83 18.91 -2.26
N SER A 27 -8.61 18.35 -1.08
CA SER A 27 -7.71 17.22 -0.88
C SER A 27 -8.24 15.96 -1.56
N GLY A 28 -9.54 15.67 -1.41
CA GLY A 28 -10.18 14.51 -2.05
C GLY A 28 -10.17 14.58 -3.58
N THR A 29 -10.49 15.74 -4.16
CA THR A 29 -10.49 15.93 -5.62
C THR A 29 -9.08 15.82 -6.22
N ARG A 30 -8.06 16.43 -5.60
CA ARG A 30 -6.67 16.27 -6.05
C ARG A 30 -6.19 14.83 -5.94
N MET A 31 -6.56 14.13 -4.86
CA MET A 31 -6.16 12.75 -4.64
C MET A 31 -6.80 11.81 -5.65
N SER A 32 -8.09 12.01 -5.96
CA SER A 32 -8.77 11.26 -7.03
C SER A 32 -8.15 11.51 -8.41
N GLN A 33 -7.74 12.74 -8.73
CA GLN A 33 -7.10 13.02 -10.03
C GLN A 33 -5.66 12.51 -10.12
N ARG A 34 -4.89 12.56 -9.03
CA ARG A 34 -3.46 12.18 -9.00
C ARG A 34 -3.20 10.73 -8.61
N GLY A 35 -4.21 10.07 -8.04
CA GLY A 35 -4.14 8.67 -7.62
C GLY A 35 -4.61 7.70 -8.68
N GLN A 36 -4.98 8.16 -9.88
CA GLN A 36 -5.47 7.32 -10.98
C GLN A 36 -4.38 6.60 -11.77
N TRP A 37 -3.11 7.00 -11.60
CA TRP A 37 -2.02 6.26 -12.24
C TRP A 37 -1.98 4.83 -11.70
N LEU A 38 -2.11 3.89 -12.62
CA LEU A 38 -2.02 2.47 -12.38
C LEU A 38 -1.17 1.85 -13.48
N PRO A 39 0.13 1.63 -13.22
CA PRO A 39 1.08 1.15 -14.21
C PRO A 39 0.78 -0.29 -14.59
N GLU A 40 1.15 -0.68 -15.80
CA GLU A 40 1.06 -2.08 -16.22
C GLU A 40 1.93 -2.97 -15.33
N VAL A 41 1.36 -4.11 -14.93
CA VAL A 41 2.10 -5.15 -14.21
C VAL A 41 2.77 -6.07 -15.24
N PRO A 42 4.07 -6.41 -15.12
CA PRO A 42 4.75 -7.29 -16.07
C PRO A 42 4.12 -8.69 -16.16
N THR A 43 3.88 -9.22 -17.36
CA THR A 43 3.34 -10.59 -17.55
C THR A 43 4.37 -11.66 -17.24
N GLN A 44 5.65 -11.28 -17.26
CA GLN A 44 6.76 -12.16 -16.98
C GLN A 44 7.83 -11.41 -16.18
N ILE A 45 8.39 -12.08 -15.18
CA ILE A 45 9.55 -11.62 -14.41
C ILE A 45 10.58 -12.74 -14.42
N ASN A 46 11.67 -12.59 -15.16
CA ASN A 46 12.66 -13.66 -15.36
C ASN A 46 11.98 -14.98 -15.82
N ALA A 47 12.10 -16.05 -15.04
CA ALA A 47 11.47 -17.35 -15.28
C ALA A 47 10.04 -17.47 -14.70
N TRP A 48 9.52 -16.41 -14.06
CA TRP A 48 8.19 -16.38 -13.49
C TRP A 48 7.17 -15.94 -14.53
N THR A 49 6.12 -16.74 -14.70
CA THR A 49 4.97 -16.41 -15.56
C THR A 49 3.82 -15.95 -14.69
N GLY A 50 3.24 -14.80 -15.02
CA GLY A 50 2.15 -14.21 -14.26
C GLY A 50 0.78 -14.46 -14.89
N VAL A 51 -0.20 -14.79 -14.04
CA VAL A 51 -1.61 -14.91 -14.40
C VAL A 51 -2.40 -13.90 -13.59
N ASP A 52 -3.34 -13.20 -14.22
CA ASP A 52 -4.14 -12.19 -13.55
C ASP A 52 -5.01 -12.82 -12.46
N VAL A 53 -4.90 -12.27 -11.26
CA VAL A 53 -5.66 -12.68 -10.08
C VAL A 53 -6.11 -11.40 -9.38
N PRO A 54 -7.38 -11.00 -9.50
CA PRO A 54 -7.86 -9.78 -8.87
C PRO A 54 -7.82 -9.91 -7.33
N LEU A 55 -7.72 -8.77 -6.64
CA LEU A 55 -7.91 -8.74 -5.19
C LEU A 55 -9.31 -9.21 -4.83
N GLU A 56 -9.43 -9.91 -3.70
CA GLU A 56 -10.72 -10.28 -3.13
C GLU A 56 -11.58 -9.04 -2.88
N SER A 57 -12.88 -9.10 -3.19
CA SER A 57 -13.79 -7.96 -3.07
C SER A 57 -13.81 -7.35 -1.66
N ALA A 58 -13.74 -8.18 -0.61
CA ALA A 58 -13.68 -7.71 0.77
C ALA A 58 -12.40 -6.90 1.08
N THR A 59 -11.27 -7.27 0.47
CA THR A 59 -10.03 -6.48 0.57
C THR A 59 -10.19 -5.17 -0.19
N VAL A 60 -10.74 -5.20 -1.40
CA VAL A 60 -10.99 -3.99 -2.21
C VAL A 60 -11.91 -3.01 -1.46
N ASP A 61 -12.98 -3.49 -0.83
CA ASP A 61 -13.89 -2.68 -0.02
C ASP A 61 -13.18 -2.04 1.17
N THR A 62 -12.32 -2.81 1.86
CA THR A 62 -11.51 -2.30 2.99
C THR A 62 -10.51 -1.23 2.55
N LEU A 63 -10.09 -1.26 1.28
CA LEU A 63 -9.20 -0.26 0.69
C LEU A 63 -9.94 0.95 0.11
N GLY A 64 -11.26 1.02 0.25
CA GLY A 64 -12.06 2.12 -0.30
C GLY A 64 -12.33 2.01 -1.80
N LYS A 65 -12.29 0.79 -2.36
CA LYS A 65 -12.53 0.49 -3.78
C LYS A 65 -11.58 1.18 -4.76
N PRO A 66 -10.25 1.15 -4.54
CA PRO A 66 -9.30 1.71 -5.48
C PRO A 66 -9.26 0.86 -6.76
N GLN A 67 -8.76 1.40 -7.86
CA GLN A 67 -8.31 0.61 -8.99
C GLN A 67 -7.13 -0.28 -8.57
N THR A 68 -7.14 -1.55 -8.98
CA THR A 68 -6.11 -2.53 -8.61
C THR A 68 -5.78 -3.45 -9.78
N LEU A 69 -4.52 -3.86 -9.86
CA LEU A 69 -4.05 -4.94 -10.73
C LEU A 69 -3.39 -5.99 -9.86
N GLY A 70 -3.85 -7.23 -9.96
CA GLY A 70 -3.31 -8.35 -9.21
C GLY A 70 -2.85 -9.46 -10.14
N ARG A 71 -1.75 -10.10 -9.79
CA ARG A 71 -1.13 -11.17 -10.58
C ARG A 71 -0.46 -12.19 -9.67
N GLN A 72 -0.71 -13.46 -9.93
CA GLN A 72 0.01 -14.56 -9.32
C GLN A 72 1.12 -15.01 -10.26
N TYR A 73 2.36 -14.90 -9.80
CA TYR A 73 3.53 -15.38 -10.52
C TYR A 73 3.84 -16.81 -10.12
N LYS A 74 4.07 -17.65 -11.12
CA LYS A 74 4.42 -19.06 -10.95
C LYS A 74 5.73 -19.37 -11.67
N ASN A 75 6.64 -20.07 -10.99
CA ASN A 75 7.90 -20.51 -11.59
C ASN A 75 7.83 -21.98 -12.08
N PRO A 76 8.85 -22.49 -12.80
CA PRO A 76 8.88 -23.87 -13.28
C PRO A 76 8.87 -24.96 -12.18
N PHE A 77 9.10 -24.58 -10.93
CA PHE A 77 9.09 -25.47 -9.76
C PHE A 77 7.75 -25.45 -9.01
N ASP A 78 6.70 -24.90 -9.62
CA ASP A 78 5.35 -24.80 -9.04
C ASP A 78 5.23 -23.81 -7.85
N GLU A 79 6.28 -23.02 -7.58
CA GLU A 79 6.26 -22.03 -6.50
C GLU A 79 5.47 -20.79 -6.95
N THR A 80 4.73 -20.18 -6.03
CA THR A 80 3.83 -19.06 -6.31
C THR A 80 4.18 -17.82 -5.49
N VAL A 81 4.11 -16.65 -6.11
CA VAL A 81 4.20 -15.34 -5.44
C VAL A 81 3.07 -14.45 -5.97
N ASP A 82 2.24 -13.95 -5.06
CA ASP A 82 1.17 -13.03 -5.42
C ASP A 82 1.67 -11.58 -5.38
N ALA A 83 1.27 -10.79 -6.35
CA ALA A 83 1.62 -9.37 -6.45
C ALA A 83 0.38 -8.54 -6.76
N HIS A 84 0.25 -7.41 -6.09
CA HIS A 84 -0.83 -6.46 -6.29
C HIS A 84 -0.28 -5.05 -6.37
N VAL A 85 -0.72 -4.31 -7.38
CA VAL A 85 -0.49 -2.88 -7.54
C VAL A 85 -1.83 -2.19 -7.35
N ILE A 86 -1.85 -1.24 -6.42
CA ILE A 86 -3.06 -0.57 -5.95
C ILE A 86 -2.87 0.93 -6.18
N SER A 87 -3.81 1.53 -6.89
CA SER A 87 -3.86 2.97 -7.10
C SER A 87 -4.09 3.69 -5.76
N THR A 88 -3.52 4.89 -5.59
CA THR A 88 -3.62 5.64 -4.33
C THR A 88 -4.75 6.68 -4.34
N GLU A 89 -5.84 6.42 -5.08
CA GLU A 89 -6.94 7.37 -5.25
C GLU A 89 -7.78 7.58 -3.97
N THR A 90 -7.69 6.67 -3.01
CA THR A 90 -8.39 6.73 -1.71
C THR A 90 -7.42 6.74 -0.54
N PHE A 91 -7.82 7.33 0.60
CA PHE A 91 -6.99 7.30 1.81
C PHE A 91 -6.91 5.89 2.40
N GLU A 92 -7.98 5.12 2.23
CA GLU A 92 -8.13 3.74 2.63
C GLU A 92 -7.19 2.81 1.86
N ALA A 93 -6.74 3.16 0.65
CA ALA A 93 -5.73 2.39 -0.09
C ALA A 93 -4.42 2.21 0.70
N TYR A 94 -4.11 3.18 1.57
CA TYR A 94 -2.95 3.18 2.48
C TYR A 94 -3.15 2.31 3.73
N ASN A 95 -4.29 1.64 3.89
CA ASN A 95 -4.52 0.72 4.99
C ASN A 95 -3.45 -0.38 5.00
N GLU A 96 -2.85 -0.61 6.17
CA GLU A 96 -1.81 -1.61 6.34
C GLU A 96 -2.31 -3.01 5.97
N PRO A 97 -1.47 -3.85 5.35
CA PRO A 97 -1.86 -5.22 5.03
C PRO A 97 -2.31 -6.03 6.24
N ALA A 98 -1.71 -5.81 7.42
CA ALA A 98 -2.11 -6.48 8.65
C ALA A 98 -3.58 -6.20 9.04
N MET A 99 -4.09 -5.00 8.75
CA MET A 99 -5.51 -4.68 8.99
C MET A 99 -6.43 -5.42 8.00
N CYS A 100 -5.96 -5.66 6.78
CA CYS A 100 -6.74 -6.37 5.75
C CYS A 100 -6.81 -7.88 6.04
N THR A 101 -5.82 -8.43 6.76
CA THR A 101 -5.70 -9.88 7.01
C THR A 101 -6.16 -10.33 8.40
N SER A 102 -6.42 -9.41 9.33
CA SER A 102 -6.80 -9.73 10.71
C SER A 102 -8.10 -10.55 10.80
N GLY A 103 -9.09 -10.23 9.97
CA GLY A 103 -10.34 -10.98 9.86
C GLY A 103 -10.18 -12.44 9.39
N TYR A 104 -9.02 -12.79 8.83
CA TYR A 104 -8.67 -14.12 8.36
C TYR A 104 -7.76 -14.89 9.35
N GLY A 105 -7.63 -14.41 10.59
CA GLY A 105 -6.86 -15.08 11.63
C GLY A 105 -5.34 -14.91 11.54
N PHE A 106 -4.86 -13.92 10.78
CA PHE A 106 -3.43 -13.58 10.68
C PHE A 106 -3.08 -12.41 11.60
N THR A 107 -1.95 -12.54 12.31
CA THR A 107 -1.37 -11.47 13.13
C THR A 107 0.02 -11.10 12.65
N LEU A 108 0.36 -9.81 12.72
CA LEU A 108 1.70 -9.32 12.41
C LEU A 108 2.67 -9.76 13.51
N THR A 109 3.65 -10.59 13.15
CA THR A 109 4.64 -11.16 14.10
C THR A 109 6.02 -10.52 14.01
N ALA A 110 6.38 -9.97 12.85
CA ALA A 110 7.66 -9.31 12.66
C ALA A 110 7.59 -8.30 11.51
N GLN A 111 8.42 -7.26 11.59
CA GLN A 111 8.61 -6.30 10.51
C GLN A 111 10.05 -5.79 10.45
N LEU A 112 10.50 -5.42 9.25
CA LEU A 112 11.76 -4.72 9.02
C LEU A 112 11.64 -3.81 7.77
N PHE A 113 12.59 -2.89 7.60
CA PHE A 113 12.61 -1.95 6.48
C PHE A 113 13.85 -2.12 5.60
N PRO A 114 13.90 -3.18 4.76
CA PRO A 114 15.06 -3.45 3.94
C PRO A 114 15.19 -2.49 2.75
N GLU A 115 16.43 -2.25 2.32
CA GLU A 115 16.76 -1.65 1.02
C GLU A 115 16.68 -2.73 -0.08
N VAL A 116 15.49 -2.94 -0.64
CA VAL A 116 15.26 -4.01 -1.64
C VAL A 116 15.69 -3.59 -3.04
N PHE A 117 15.52 -2.30 -3.37
CA PHE A 117 15.62 -1.76 -4.73
C PHE A 117 16.79 -0.77 -4.92
N GLY A 118 17.80 -0.82 -4.05
CA GLY A 118 18.97 0.07 -4.06
C GLY A 118 18.91 1.16 -2.98
N LYS A 119 19.96 1.98 -2.93
CA LYS A 119 20.15 3.01 -1.88
C LYS A 119 18.94 3.96 -1.87
N SER A 120 18.40 4.23 -0.67
CA SER A 120 17.25 5.11 -0.43
C SER A 120 15.88 4.59 -0.90
N ASN A 121 15.80 3.48 -1.62
CA ASN A 121 14.53 2.84 -1.98
C ASN A 121 14.16 1.77 -0.94
N LYS A 122 13.31 2.17 0.00
CA LYS A 122 12.86 1.31 1.09
C LYS A 122 11.63 0.51 0.69
N ALA A 123 11.55 -0.72 1.19
CA ALA A 123 10.32 -1.48 1.32
C ALA A 123 10.10 -1.81 2.80
N ARG A 124 8.87 -2.12 3.20
CA ARG A 124 8.57 -2.74 4.48
C ARG A 124 8.38 -4.23 4.24
N ALA A 125 9.17 -5.06 4.92
CA ALA A 125 8.93 -6.49 4.97
C ALA A 125 8.14 -6.82 6.23
N MET A 126 7.12 -7.65 6.09
CA MET A 126 6.24 -8.08 7.16
C MET A 126 6.13 -9.61 7.17
N VAL A 127 5.99 -10.16 8.38
CA VAL A 127 5.66 -11.56 8.59
C VAL A 127 4.32 -11.63 9.32
N LEU A 128 3.30 -12.13 8.64
CA LEU A 128 2.00 -12.40 9.24
C LEU A 128 1.86 -13.89 9.52
N LYS A 129 1.40 -14.27 10.70
CA LYS A 129 1.23 -15.67 11.09
C LYS A 129 -0.24 -15.97 11.37
N HIS A 130 -0.75 -17.04 10.78
CA HIS A 130 -2.07 -17.55 11.08
C HIS A 130 -2.07 -18.24 12.44
N GLU A 131 -2.98 -17.87 13.33
CA GLU A 131 -2.97 -18.32 14.73
C GLU A 131 -3.20 -19.83 14.86
N SER A 132 -4.22 -20.38 14.19
CA SER A 132 -4.55 -21.81 14.29
C SER A 132 -3.68 -22.72 13.43
N THR A 133 -3.37 -22.35 12.19
CA THR A 133 -2.65 -23.23 11.25
C THR A 133 -1.14 -23.08 11.32
N GLY A 134 -0.63 -21.99 11.88
CA GLY A 134 0.81 -21.67 11.90
C GLY A 134 1.39 -21.26 10.54
N ILE A 135 0.58 -21.18 9.49
CA ILE A 135 0.99 -20.69 8.16
C ILE A 135 1.51 -19.26 8.31
N ARG A 136 2.60 -18.95 7.61
CA ARG A 136 3.15 -17.58 7.57
C ARG A 136 2.99 -16.98 6.19
N ILE A 137 2.72 -15.68 6.15
CA ILE A 137 2.80 -14.85 4.95
C ILE A 137 4.04 -13.98 5.09
N LEU A 138 4.96 -14.09 4.15
CA LEU A 138 5.99 -13.07 3.97
C LEU A 138 5.48 -12.06 2.96
N MET A 139 5.56 -10.79 3.31
CA MET A 139 5.10 -9.71 2.45
C MET A 139 6.14 -8.61 2.34
N LEU A 140 6.35 -8.12 1.12
CA LEU A 140 6.99 -6.84 0.85
C LEU A 140 5.92 -5.82 0.45
N TYR A 141 6.02 -4.65 1.03
CA TYR A 141 5.08 -3.55 0.86
C TYR A 141 5.83 -2.24 0.64
N TRP A 142 5.47 -1.48 -0.38
CA TRP A 142 6.03 -0.16 -0.61
C TRP A 142 5.08 0.73 -1.40
N VAL A 143 5.29 2.04 -1.27
CA VAL A 143 4.78 3.04 -2.21
C VAL A 143 5.84 3.24 -3.27
N GLN A 144 5.43 3.21 -4.53
CA GLN A 144 6.27 3.55 -5.66
C GLN A 144 5.71 4.77 -6.35
N TYR A 145 6.55 5.78 -6.51
CA TYR A 145 6.22 6.98 -7.26
C TYR A 145 6.53 6.77 -8.75
N GLU A 146 5.92 7.59 -9.60
CA GLU A 146 6.08 7.58 -11.06
C GLU A 146 7.55 7.72 -11.50
N ASP A 147 8.37 8.47 -10.75
CA ASP A 147 9.80 8.62 -10.99
C ASP A 147 10.65 7.38 -10.60
N GLY A 148 10.01 6.34 -10.07
CA GLY A 148 10.63 5.10 -9.61
C GLY A 148 11.26 5.18 -8.22
N THR A 149 11.12 6.27 -7.48
CA THR A 149 11.50 6.31 -6.07
C THR A 149 10.50 5.52 -5.23
N THR A 150 10.97 4.91 -4.13
CA THR A 150 10.09 4.16 -3.23
C THR A 150 10.14 4.63 -1.79
N SER A 151 9.03 4.40 -1.10
CA SER A 151 8.93 4.55 0.35
C SER A 151 8.35 3.28 0.95
N GLY A 152 8.99 2.74 2.00
CA GLY A 152 8.45 1.61 2.77
C GLY A 152 7.26 1.99 3.65
N MET A 153 6.75 3.22 3.52
CA MET A 153 5.71 3.80 4.39
C MET A 153 6.05 3.77 5.88
N GLY A 154 7.29 3.49 6.30
CA GLY A 154 7.64 3.43 7.72
C GLY A 154 9.08 3.80 8.01
N ASP A 155 9.25 4.96 8.63
CA ASP A 155 10.17 5.13 9.77
C ASP A 155 9.35 5.53 11.03
N THR A 156 8.03 5.30 11.05
CA THR A 156 7.16 5.92 12.07
C THR A 156 6.29 4.87 12.79
N PRO A 157 6.51 4.64 14.10
CA PRO A 157 5.59 3.87 14.94
C PRO A 157 4.18 4.50 14.95
N GLY A 158 3.11 3.68 14.91
CA GLY A 158 1.72 4.14 15.12
C GLY A 158 0.89 4.46 13.87
N PHE A 159 1.09 3.72 12.77
CA PHE A 159 0.35 3.90 11.51
C PHE A 159 -1.17 3.64 11.60
N ASP A 160 -1.64 3.00 12.68
CA ASP A 160 -3.06 2.80 12.95
C ASP A 160 -3.81 4.13 13.18
N SER A 161 -3.10 5.23 13.43
CA SER A 161 -3.72 6.54 13.66
C SER A 161 -4.30 7.14 12.36
N PRO A 162 -5.61 7.49 12.32
CA PRO A 162 -6.24 8.15 11.17
C PRO A 162 -5.50 9.41 10.69
N GLY A 163 -4.90 10.17 11.60
CA GLY A 163 -4.15 11.40 11.29
C GLY A 163 -2.88 11.18 10.47
N ARG A 164 -2.21 10.02 10.60
CA ARG A 164 -1.01 9.72 9.80
C ARG A 164 -1.36 9.25 8.40
N ARG A 165 -2.45 8.49 8.24
CA ARG A 165 -3.01 8.18 6.91
C ARG A 165 -3.37 9.46 6.15
N LEU A 166 -4.00 10.41 6.85
CA LEU A 166 -4.25 11.74 6.30
C LEU A 166 -2.93 12.45 5.95
N GLN A 167 -1.91 12.42 6.82
CA GLN A 167 -0.61 13.05 6.52
C GLN A 167 0.09 12.45 5.30
N VAL A 168 0.09 11.13 5.13
CA VAL A 168 0.71 10.46 3.98
C VAL A 168 -0.07 10.78 2.70
N GLY A 169 -1.41 10.73 2.75
CA GLY A 169 -2.23 11.17 1.63
C GLY A 169 -2.00 12.64 1.28
N MET A 170 -1.92 13.53 2.27
CA MET A 170 -1.63 14.96 2.08
C MET A 170 -0.22 15.20 1.53
N ASN A 171 0.80 14.46 1.99
CA ASN A 171 2.16 14.57 1.46
C ASN A 171 2.22 14.12 0.00
N THR A 172 1.47 13.07 -0.35
CA THR A 172 1.35 12.59 -1.73
C THR A 172 0.65 13.65 -2.59
N VAL A 173 -0.46 14.21 -2.11
CA VAL A 173 -1.16 15.34 -2.73
C VAL A 173 -0.26 16.58 -2.86
N GLY A 174 0.59 16.86 -1.88
CA GLY A 174 1.49 18.01 -1.86
C GLY A 174 2.69 17.87 -2.79
N SER A 175 3.24 16.65 -2.92
CA SER A 175 4.44 16.37 -3.74
C SER A 175 4.20 16.53 -5.25
N GLY A 176 2.95 16.41 -5.69
CA GLY A 176 2.60 16.46 -7.11
C GLY A 176 2.94 15.20 -7.90
N LYS A 177 3.54 14.19 -7.27
CA LYS A 177 3.88 12.92 -7.91
C LYS A 177 2.73 11.93 -7.79
N GLN A 178 2.46 11.21 -8.87
CA GLN A 178 1.55 10.07 -8.82
C GLN A 178 2.26 8.89 -8.14
N ALA A 179 1.47 8.04 -7.48
CA ALA A 179 2.00 6.92 -6.71
C ALA A 179 1.08 5.71 -6.78
N VAL A 180 1.68 4.54 -6.60
CA VAL A 180 0.97 3.28 -6.39
C VAL A 180 1.51 2.56 -5.17
N ILE A 181 0.67 1.72 -4.57
CA ILE A 181 1.05 0.82 -3.50
C ILE A 181 1.26 -0.56 -4.10
N ALA A 182 2.47 -1.10 -3.93
CA ALA A 182 2.80 -2.45 -4.32
C ALA A 182 2.82 -3.36 -3.09
N ARG A 183 2.17 -4.52 -3.23
CA ARG A 183 2.13 -5.62 -2.25
C ARG A 183 2.59 -6.88 -2.96
N VAL A 184 3.67 -7.48 -2.50
CA VAL A 184 4.13 -8.79 -3.00
C VAL A 184 4.19 -9.72 -1.82
N TYR A 185 3.62 -10.92 -1.93
CA TYR A 185 3.62 -11.87 -0.82
C TYR A 185 3.62 -13.32 -1.27
N THR A 186 4.05 -14.18 -0.36
CA THR A 186 4.04 -15.63 -0.52
C THR A 186 3.70 -16.30 0.80
N ARG A 187 3.10 -17.48 0.73
CA ARG A 187 2.76 -18.30 1.90
C ARG A 187 3.92 -19.27 2.21
N ILE A 188 4.13 -19.57 3.48
CA ILE A 188 5.08 -20.56 3.98
C ILE A 188 4.34 -21.52 4.88
N ALA A 189 4.47 -22.81 4.59
CA ALA A 189 3.96 -23.87 5.43
C ALA A 189 4.65 -23.87 6.81
N PRO A 190 3.98 -24.36 7.87
CA PRO A 190 4.59 -24.49 9.19
C PRO A 190 5.84 -25.39 9.19
N SER A 191 5.90 -26.36 8.27
CA SER A 191 7.01 -27.31 8.12
C SER A 191 8.30 -26.69 7.58
N ASP A 192 8.23 -25.61 6.80
CA ASP A 192 9.42 -24.90 6.31
C ASP A 192 9.82 -23.81 7.30
N ALA A 193 10.46 -24.17 8.41
CA ALA A 193 10.85 -23.23 9.46
C ALA A 193 11.63 -22.01 8.91
N SER A 194 12.48 -22.23 7.91
CA SER A 194 13.37 -21.20 7.36
C SER A 194 12.66 -20.19 6.47
N GLY A 195 11.70 -20.63 5.65
CA GLY A 195 11.14 -19.80 4.59
C GLY A 195 12.17 -19.28 3.58
N ALA A 196 13.36 -19.88 3.51
CA ALA A 196 14.50 -19.29 2.82
C ALA A 196 14.25 -19.18 1.31
N GLN A 197 13.62 -20.20 0.73
CA GLN A 197 13.26 -20.23 -0.68
C GLN A 197 12.13 -19.24 -0.99
N ALA A 198 11.05 -19.27 -0.21
CA ALA A 198 9.95 -18.31 -0.31
C ALA A 198 10.44 -16.86 -0.22
N ARG A 199 11.39 -16.56 0.69
CA ARG A 199 12.02 -15.24 0.78
C ARG A 199 12.80 -14.88 -0.48
N ARG A 200 13.58 -15.79 -1.06
CA ARG A 200 14.31 -15.52 -2.32
C ARG A 200 13.35 -15.18 -3.46
N ASN A 201 12.33 -16.01 -3.63
CA ASN A 201 11.28 -15.84 -4.64
C ASN A 201 10.56 -14.50 -4.50
N LEU A 202 10.18 -14.16 -3.26
CA LEU A 202 9.54 -12.89 -2.92
C LEU A 202 10.39 -11.68 -3.36
N TYR A 203 11.70 -11.70 -3.07
CA TYR A 203 12.59 -10.60 -3.43
C TYR A 203 12.85 -10.53 -4.94
N GLU A 204 12.92 -11.66 -5.63
CA GLU A 204 13.07 -11.69 -7.08
C GLU A 204 11.87 -11.06 -7.78
N VAL A 205 10.66 -11.51 -7.45
CA VAL A 205 9.41 -10.97 -8.02
C VAL A 205 9.23 -9.51 -7.64
N ALA A 206 9.50 -9.12 -6.39
CA ALA A 206 9.39 -7.73 -5.98
C ALA A 206 10.32 -6.79 -6.76
N ARG A 207 11.57 -7.20 -7.02
CA ARG A 207 12.51 -6.41 -7.83
C ARG A 207 12.07 -6.31 -9.28
N GLY A 208 11.62 -7.41 -9.86
CA GLY A 208 11.10 -7.41 -11.24
C GLY A 208 9.87 -6.53 -11.39
N LEU A 209 8.95 -6.58 -10.42
CA LEU A 209 7.77 -5.72 -10.37
C LEU A 209 8.16 -4.24 -10.26
N HIS A 210 9.07 -3.92 -9.34
CA HIS A 210 9.59 -2.56 -9.17
C HIS A 210 10.17 -1.98 -10.47
N GLU A 211 11.04 -2.72 -11.16
CA GLU A 211 11.62 -2.27 -12.42
C GLU A 211 10.58 -2.18 -13.54
N GLY A 212 9.60 -3.08 -13.56
CA GLY A 212 8.46 -3.03 -14.48
C GLY A 212 7.65 -1.74 -14.34
N ILE A 213 7.21 -1.43 -13.12
CA ILE A 213 6.47 -0.20 -12.79
C ILE A 213 7.30 1.04 -13.14
N LYS A 214 8.58 1.05 -12.78
CA LYS A 214 9.49 2.17 -13.04
C LYS A 214 9.72 2.44 -14.52
N LYS A 215 9.65 1.41 -15.37
CA LYS A 215 9.77 1.56 -16.82
C LYS A 215 8.54 2.25 -17.40
N ASP A 216 7.35 1.90 -16.91
CA ASP A 216 6.07 2.46 -17.34
C ASP A 216 5.93 3.94 -16.95
N GLY A 217 6.28 4.29 -15.70
CA GLY A 217 6.23 5.68 -15.21
C GLY A 217 7.14 6.67 -15.94
N LYS A 218 8.06 6.22 -16.80
CA LYS A 218 8.91 7.08 -17.63
C LYS A 218 8.31 7.41 -19.01
N VAL A 219 7.19 6.80 -19.36
CA VAL A 219 6.53 6.96 -20.67
C VAL A 219 5.52 8.13 -20.66
N TRP A 220 5.19 8.65 -19.48
CA TRP A 220 4.34 9.82 -19.23
C TRP A 220 5.17 11.08 -18.96
#